data_AF-A0A2A2FAY7-F1
#
_entry.id   AF-A0A2A2FAY7-F1
#
_cell.length_a   1.000
_cell.length_b   1.000
_cell.length_c   1.000
_cell.angle_alpha   90.00
_cell.angle_beta   90.00
_cell.angle_gamma   90.00
#
_symmetry.space_group_name_H-M   'P 1'
#
loop_
_entity.id
_entity.type
_entity.pdbx_description
1 polymer ?
#
loop_
_entity_poly.entity_id
_entity_poly.type
_entity_poly.pdbx_seq_one_letter_code
_entity_poly.pdbx_strand_id
1 'polypeptide(L)'
;MHQLTALLLAAVLLLGGCASQPQWPEHTGSSASHVIDGVPFHPQEAYQCGPAALATVLNHRSVASTPESLVDQVYVPERGGSLQVEMVAAARAHGLLAYPLEPELGAILQEVEAGNPVLVMQNLGLDWWPQWHYAVVIGYDRGRDRIILHTDTRPRHSEPIRPFLASWARADHWAMVMTPPDRLPATARPLPWLTAASDMEELGQLPLAEQAYRTALARWPDAPAARFGLANSLYAQGEREQALSQFITLTREAPELTAGWLNLATLLARRGCPLAARHAAGCADTALPEAPAPRGNTAACPLIHCPAK
;
A
#
# COMPACT_ATOMS: atom_id res chain seq x y z
N MET A 1 -0.42 -62.81 1.73
CA MET A 1 -1.53 -61.84 1.73
C MET A 1 -1.55 -60.92 2.95
N HIS A 2 -1.34 -61.41 4.18
CA HIS A 2 -1.40 -60.59 5.41
C HIS A 2 -0.37 -59.44 5.51
N GLN A 3 0.83 -59.57 4.92
CA GLN A 3 1.85 -58.50 5.00
C GLN A 3 1.55 -57.31 4.07
N LEU A 4 0.93 -57.54 2.92
CA LEU A 4 0.50 -56.48 2.00
C LEU A 4 -0.66 -55.67 2.58
N THR A 5 -1.58 -56.31 3.31
CA THR A 5 -2.69 -55.62 3.98
C THR A 5 -2.20 -54.74 5.13
N ALA A 6 -1.18 -55.17 5.88
CA ALA A 6 -0.59 -54.39 6.96
C ALA A 6 0.18 -53.15 6.46
N LEU A 7 0.90 -53.28 5.34
CA LEU A 7 1.60 -52.16 4.68
C LEU A 7 0.61 -51.13 4.09
N LEU A 8 -0.51 -51.59 3.51
CA LEU A 8 -1.57 -50.70 3.03
C LEU A 8 -2.30 -49.98 4.17
N LEU A 9 -2.57 -50.64 5.30
CA LEU A 9 -3.16 -49.97 6.47
C LEU A 9 -2.20 -48.95 7.11
N ALA A 10 -0.90 -49.26 7.18
CA ALA A 10 0.10 -48.33 7.70
C ALA A 10 0.25 -47.08 6.81
N ALA A 11 0.17 -47.25 5.49
CA ALA A 11 0.20 -46.13 4.53
C ALA A 11 -1.05 -45.23 4.63
N VAL A 12 -2.23 -45.81 4.90
CA VAL A 12 -3.48 -45.03 5.10
C VAL A 12 -3.47 -44.28 6.43
N LEU A 13 -2.90 -44.85 7.50
CA LEU A 13 -2.77 -44.19 8.80
C LEU A 13 -1.74 -43.05 8.79
N LEU A 14 -0.70 -43.13 7.96
CA LEU A 14 0.29 -42.06 7.78
C LEU A 14 -0.21 -40.89 6.91
N LEU A 15 -1.31 -41.06 6.19
CA LEU A 15 -1.99 -40.00 5.43
C LEU A 15 -3.08 -39.29 6.23
N GLY A 16 -3.29 -39.67 7.50
CA GLY A 16 -4.11 -38.95 8.47
C GLY A 16 -3.45 -37.64 8.93
N GLY A 17 -3.06 -36.78 7.99
CA GLY A 17 -2.64 -35.41 8.31
C GLY A 17 -3.81 -34.71 8.99
N CYS A 18 -3.60 -34.19 10.19
CA CYS A 18 -4.58 -33.36 10.88
C CYS A 18 -4.94 -32.19 9.95
N ALA A 19 -6.13 -32.24 9.35
CA ALA A 19 -6.66 -31.17 8.54
C ALA A 19 -7.04 -29.99 9.47
N SER A 20 -6.03 -29.29 9.98
CA SER A 20 -6.18 -28.06 10.76
C SER A 20 -7.19 -27.16 10.06
N GLN A 21 -8.23 -26.77 10.79
CA GLN A 21 -9.22 -25.84 10.25
C GLN A 21 -8.53 -24.53 9.89
N PRO A 22 -8.86 -23.90 8.74
CA PRO A 22 -8.34 -22.58 8.42
C PRO A 22 -8.76 -21.67 9.56
N GLN A 23 -7.76 -21.12 10.25
CA GLN A 23 -8.02 -20.26 11.39
C GLN A 23 -8.48 -18.92 10.83
N TRP A 24 -9.79 -18.69 10.81
CA TRP A 24 -10.35 -17.37 10.56
C TRP A 24 -9.86 -16.43 11.67
N PRO A 25 -9.28 -15.26 11.32
CA PRO A 25 -8.87 -14.31 12.34
C PRO A 25 -10.09 -13.87 13.16
N GLU A 26 -9.98 -14.04 14.48
CA GLU A 26 -10.94 -13.49 15.43
C GLU A 26 -10.75 -11.98 15.46
N HIS A 27 -11.72 -11.25 14.90
CA HIS A 27 -11.80 -9.80 15.03
C HIS A 27 -13.09 -9.43 15.75
N THR A 28 -12.95 -8.64 16.82
CA THR A 28 -14.07 -8.05 17.55
C THR A 28 -14.88 -7.15 16.61
N GLY A 29 -16.15 -7.48 16.40
CA GLY A 29 -17.07 -6.70 15.56
C GLY A 29 -17.17 -7.16 14.10
N SER A 30 -16.46 -8.21 13.68
CA SER A 30 -16.55 -8.72 12.31
C SER A 30 -17.88 -9.40 12.02
N SER A 31 -18.47 -9.11 10.86
CA SER A 31 -19.72 -9.72 10.41
C SER A 31 -19.55 -11.22 10.14
N ALA A 32 -20.61 -12.01 10.30
CA ALA A 32 -20.60 -13.42 9.90
C ALA A 32 -20.37 -13.59 8.38
N SER A 33 -20.81 -12.61 7.60
CA SER A 33 -20.58 -12.51 6.16
C SER A 33 -20.64 -11.06 5.73
N HIS A 34 -19.85 -10.68 4.73
CA HIS A 34 -19.90 -9.35 4.12
C HIS A 34 -19.63 -9.47 2.63
N VAL A 35 -20.34 -8.68 1.81
CA VAL A 35 -20.05 -8.54 0.39
C VAL A 35 -20.23 -7.08 0.01
N ILE A 36 -19.24 -6.53 -0.68
CA ILE A 36 -19.30 -5.19 -1.23
C ILE A 36 -20.25 -5.23 -2.44
N ASP A 37 -21.34 -4.47 -2.36
CA ASP A 37 -22.26 -4.31 -3.47
C ASP A 37 -21.73 -3.29 -4.48
N GLY A 38 -22.12 -3.44 -5.75
CA GLY A 38 -21.79 -2.47 -6.80
C GLY A 38 -20.34 -2.50 -7.30
N VAL A 39 -19.52 -3.48 -6.89
CA VAL A 39 -18.20 -3.68 -7.50
C VAL A 39 -18.38 -4.07 -8.96
N PRO A 40 -17.83 -3.30 -9.92
CA PRO A 40 -17.95 -3.60 -11.35
C PRO A 40 -17.34 -4.96 -11.68
N PHE A 41 -17.87 -5.64 -12.69
CA PHE A 41 -17.31 -6.90 -13.17
C PHE A 41 -17.06 -6.84 -14.67
N HIS A 42 -15.84 -7.19 -15.06
CA HIS A 42 -15.43 -7.30 -16.46
C HIS A 42 -15.12 -8.77 -16.77
N PRO A 43 -16.00 -9.49 -17.49
CA PRO A 43 -15.75 -10.88 -17.85
C PRO A 43 -14.62 -10.94 -18.88
N GLN A 44 -13.64 -11.83 -18.69
CA GLN A 44 -12.57 -11.96 -19.67
C GLN A 44 -12.05 -13.39 -19.85
N GLU A 45 -11.62 -13.68 -21.07
CA GLU A 45 -11.02 -14.95 -21.47
C GLU A 45 -9.51 -15.01 -21.11
N ALA A 46 -8.85 -16.13 -21.40
CA ALA A 46 -7.47 -16.38 -20.99
C ALA A 46 -6.50 -15.25 -21.39
N TYR A 47 -5.49 -14.99 -20.54
CA TYR A 47 -4.41 -14.00 -20.70
C TYR A 47 -4.74 -12.53 -20.42
N GLN A 48 -5.94 -12.20 -19.91
CA GLN A 48 -6.37 -10.82 -19.66
C GLN A 48 -6.88 -10.58 -18.22
N CYS A 49 -6.54 -11.47 -17.27
CA CYS A 49 -6.98 -11.36 -15.88
C CYS A 49 -6.45 -10.09 -15.17
N GLY A 50 -5.24 -9.62 -15.52
CA GLY A 50 -4.67 -8.38 -14.99
C GLY A 50 -5.48 -7.13 -15.36
N PRO A 51 -5.61 -6.79 -16.66
CA PRO A 51 -6.40 -5.64 -17.11
C PRO A 51 -7.84 -5.65 -16.56
N ALA A 52 -8.51 -6.81 -16.55
CA ALA A 52 -9.87 -6.95 -16.04
C ALA A 52 -9.99 -6.65 -14.55
N ALA A 53 -9.07 -7.23 -13.75
CA ALA A 53 -9.04 -7.02 -12.32
C ALA A 53 -8.66 -5.57 -11.96
N LEU A 54 -7.74 -4.95 -12.71
CA LEU A 54 -7.40 -3.54 -12.53
C LEU A 54 -8.59 -2.63 -12.91
N ALA A 55 -9.23 -2.84 -14.06
CA ALA A 55 -10.41 -2.09 -14.46
C ALA A 55 -11.54 -2.18 -13.42
N THR A 56 -11.68 -3.34 -12.78
CA THR A 56 -12.65 -3.56 -11.69
C THR A 56 -12.38 -2.62 -10.51
N VAL A 57 -11.15 -2.58 -9.99
CA VAL A 57 -10.82 -1.74 -8.83
C VAL A 57 -10.75 -0.25 -9.18
N LEU A 58 -10.34 0.12 -10.40
CA LEU A 58 -10.37 1.50 -10.90
C LEU A 58 -11.81 2.02 -11.01
N ASN A 59 -12.70 1.25 -11.64
CA ASN A 59 -14.09 1.64 -11.82
C ASN A 59 -14.85 1.70 -10.48
N HIS A 60 -14.51 0.84 -9.50
CA HIS A 60 -15.04 0.96 -8.14
C HIS A 60 -14.66 2.29 -7.47
N ARG A 61 -13.53 2.89 -7.85
CA ARG A 61 -13.11 4.24 -7.45
C ARG A 61 -13.60 5.34 -8.39
N SER A 62 -14.56 5.03 -9.26
CA SER A 62 -15.10 5.96 -10.26
C SER A 62 -14.05 6.49 -11.25
N VAL A 63 -12.91 5.80 -11.38
CA VAL A 63 -11.94 6.07 -12.44
C VAL A 63 -12.34 5.25 -13.65
N ALA A 64 -12.90 5.90 -14.67
CA ALA A 64 -13.39 5.24 -15.86
C ALA A 64 -12.24 4.52 -16.60
N SER A 65 -12.33 3.20 -16.70
CA SER A 65 -11.35 2.35 -17.36
C SER A 65 -12.02 1.09 -17.93
N THR A 66 -11.46 0.60 -19.02
CA THR A 66 -11.86 -0.68 -19.64
C THR A 66 -10.66 -1.62 -19.64
N PRO A 67 -10.86 -2.93 -19.57
CA PRO A 67 -9.75 -3.88 -19.68
C PRO A 67 -8.94 -3.64 -20.96
N GLU A 68 -9.61 -3.37 -22.09
CA GLU A 68 -8.97 -3.11 -23.38
C GLU A 68 -8.03 -1.91 -23.34
N SER A 69 -8.43 -0.82 -22.68
CA SER A 69 -7.60 0.38 -22.52
C SER A 69 -6.38 0.19 -21.61
N LEU A 70 -6.37 -0.88 -20.81
CA LEU A 70 -5.31 -1.18 -19.85
C LEU A 70 -4.32 -2.23 -20.36
N VAL A 71 -4.66 -2.97 -21.43
CA VAL A 71 -3.81 -4.04 -21.98
C VAL A 71 -2.38 -3.53 -22.21
N ASP A 72 -2.22 -2.41 -22.94
CA ASP A 72 -0.90 -1.87 -23.28
C ASP A 72 -0.13 -1.32 -22.07
N GLN A 73 -0.81 -1.12 -20.93
CA GLN A 73 -0.20 -0.64 -19.70
C GLN A 73 0.25 -1.77 -18.78
N VAL A 74 -0.44 -2.92 -18.78
CA VAL A 74 -0.21 -3.97 -17.78
C VAL A 74 0.13 -5.34 -18.36
N TYR A 75 -0.13 -5.61 -19.64
CA TYR A 75 0.13 -6.90 -20.25
C TYR A 75 1.51 -6.93 -20.91
N VAL A 76 2.30 -7.96 -20.62
CA VAL A 76 3.64 -8.17 -21.20
C VAL A 76 3.62 -9.44 -22.04
N PRO A 77 3.54 -9.34 -23.39
CA PRO A 77 3.41 -10.50 -24.28
C PRO A 77 4.53 -11.53 -24.12
N GLU A 78 5.77 -11.10 -23.91
CA GLU A 78 6.94 -11.98 -23.75
C GLU A 78 6.87 -12.83 -22.48
N ARG A 79 6.04 -12.41 -21.52
CA ARG A 79 5.79 -13.13 -20.26
C ARG A 79 4.40 -13.78 -20.21
N GLY A 80 3.60 -13.63 -21.28
CA GLY A 80 2.28 -14.22 -21.41
C GLY A 80 1.29 -13.80 -20.31
N GLY A 81 1.44 -12.60 -19.73
CA GLY A 81 0.62 -12.17 -18.60
C GLY A 81 0.93 -10.76 -18.09
N SER A 82 0.25 -10.36 -17.02
CA SER A 82 0.44 -9.07 -16.37
C SER A 82 1.34 -9.15 -15.15
N LEU A 83 2.24 -8.19 -15.00
CA LEU A 83 3.18 -8.15 -13.88
C LEU A 83 2.65 -7.26 -12.75
N GLN A 84 2.97 -7.61 -11.50
CA GLN A 84 2.55 -6.85 -10.33
C GLN A 84 3.05 -5.40 -10.36
N VAL A 85 4.27 -5.18 -10.86
CA VAL A 85 4.86 -3.83 -11.00
C VAL A 85 4.06 -2.98 -11.99
N GLU A 86 3.63 -3.55 -13.11
CA GLU A 86 2.83 -2.81 -14.11
C GLU A 86 1.43 -2.52 -13.59
N MET A 87 0.83 -3.46 -12.85
CA MET A 87 -0.48 -3.24 -12.18
C MET A 87 -0.42 -2.06 -11.20
N VAL A 88 0.68 -1.99 -10.42
CA VAL A 88 0.96 -0.88 -9.50
C VAL A 88 1.18 0.42 -10.26
N ALA A 89 2.02 0.40 -11.29
CA ALA A 89 2.33 1.58 -12.10
C ALA A 89 1.09 2.15 -12.80
N ALA A 90 0.26 1.29 -13.40
CA ALA A 90 -0.98 1.69 -14.04
C ALA A 90 -1.98 2.29 -13.03
N ALA A 91 -2.17 1.68 -11.86
CA ALA A 91 -3.03 2.26 -10.83
C ALA A 91 -2.59 3.68 -10.42
N ARG A 92 -1.27 3.88 -10.29
CA ARG A 92 -0.69 5.19 -9.98
C ARG A 92 -0.85 6.18 -11.13
N ALA A 93 -0.66 5.77 -12.38
CA ALA A 93 -0.90 6.61 -13.55
C ALA A 93 -2.35 7.11 -13.62
N HIS A 94 -3.28 6.35 -13.03
CA HIS A 94 -4.69 6.68 -12.87
C HIS A 94 -5.01 7.47 -11.58
N GLY A 95 -4.00 8.00 -10.88
CA GLY A 95 -4.16 8.91 -9.74
C GLY A 95 -4.58 8.24 -8.43
N LEU A 96 -4.42 6.92 -8.33
CA LEU A 96 -4.70 6.16 -7.11
C LEU A 96 -3.40 5.69 -6.46
N LEU A 97 -3.38 5.66 -5.13
CA LEU A 97 -2.35 4.99 -4.37
C LEU A 97 -2.59 3.48 -4.40
N ALA A 98 -1.59 2.75 -4.87
CA ALA A 98 -1.52 1.30 -4.74
C ALA A 98 -0.93 0.96 -3.37
N TYR A 99 -1.81 0.68 -2.39
CA TYR A 99 -1.42 0.41 -1.01
C TYR A 99 -1.30 -1.11 -0.77
N PRO A 100 -0.11 -1.61 -0.39
CA PRO A 100 0.08 -3.03 -0.09
C PRO A 100 -0.50 -3.42 1.26
N LEU A 101 -1.15 -4.58 1.31
CA LEU A 101 -1.66 -5.15 2.56
C LEU A 101 -0.60 -6.01 3.26
N GLU A 102 -0.75 -6.18 4.58
CA GLU A 102 0.00 -7.20 5.30
C GLU A 102 -0.36 -8.61 4.76
N PRO A 103 0.58 -9.56 4.76
CA PRO A 103 0.41 -10.89 4.17
C PRO A 103 -0.42 -11.82 5.07
N GLU A 104 -1.59 -11.34 5.50
CA GLU A 104 -2.51 -12.05 6.37
C GLU A 104 -3.96 -11.88 5.93
N LEU A 105 -4.78 -12.93 6.11
CA LEU A 105 -6.19 -12.89 5.73
C LEU A 105 -6.94 -11.76 6.45
N GLY A 106 -6.56 -11.45 7.69
CA GLY A 106 -7.17 -10.39 8.49
C GLY A 106 -7.16 -9.02 7.79
N ALA A 107 -6.06 -8.66 7.14
CA ALA A 107 -5.93 -7.41 6.40
C ALA A 107 -6.91 -7.35 5.22
N ILE A 108 -7.05 -8.44 4.45
CA ILE A 108 -8.04 -8.54 3.36
C ILE A 108 -9.45 -8.35 3.90
N LEU A 109 -9.81 -9.05 4.98
CA LEU A 109 -11.17 -9.00 5.53
C LEU A 109 -11.51 -7.60 6.06
N GLN A 110 -10.58 -6.93 6.76
CA GLN A 110 -10.78 -5.57 7.26
C GLN A 110 -11.02 -4.56 6.13
N GLU A 111 -10.27 -4.66 5.04
CA GLU A 111 -10.49 -3.79 3.87
C GLU A 111 -11.83 -4.05 3.20
N VAL A 112 -12.19 -5.33 3.04
CA VAL A 112 -13.47 -5.72 2.44
C VAL A 112 -14.64 -5.22 3.29
N GLU A 113 -14.57 -5.33 4.63
CA GLU A 113 -15.56 -4.76 5.54
C GLU A 113 -15.67 -3.24 5.45
N ALA A 114 -14.56 -2.57 5.15
CA ALA A 114 -14.51 -1.13 4.93
C ALA A 114 -14.98 -0.70 3.51
N GLY A 115 -15.43 -1.64 2.69
CA GLY A 115 -15.92 -1.36 1.33
C GLY A 115 -14.81 -1.19 0.30
N ASN A 116 -13.61 -1.69 0.58
CA ASN A 116 -12.46 -1.65 -0.33
C ASN A 116 -12.25 -3.05 -0.95
N PRO A 117 -12.56 -3.24 -2.25
CA PRO A 117 -12.22 -4.46 -2.96
C PRO A 117 -10.71 -4.65 -2.99
N VAL A 118 -10.26 -5.87 -2.74
CA VAL A 118 -8.83 -6.19 -2.63
C VAL A 118 -8.39 -6.92 -3.88
N LEU A 119 -7.44 -6.32 -4.60
CA LEU A 119 -6.78 -6.96 -5.73
C LEU A 119 -5.75 -7.95 -5.19
N VAL A 120 -5.85 -9.22 -5.60
CA VAL A 120 -4.96 -10.29 -5.13
C VAL A 120 -4.34 -11.03 -6.31
N MET A 121 -3.18 -11.63 -6.07
CA MET A 121 -2.53 -12.56 -7.00
C MET A 121 -2.65 -13.97 -6.45
N GLN A 122 -2.97 -14.93 -7.31
CA GLN A 122 -3.04 -16.35 -6.97
C GLN A 122 -2.16 -17.15 -7.93
N ASN A 123 -1.54 -18.22 -7.42
CA ASN A 123 -1.00 -19.28 -8.25
C ASN A 123 -1.95 -20.49 -8.17
N LEU A 124 -2.80 -20.63 -9.18
CA LEU A 124 -3.78 -21.72 -9.29
C LEU A 124 -3.14 -23.07 -9.63
N GLY A 125 -1.89 -23.05 -10.11
CA GLY A 125 -1.08 -24.22 -10.40
C GLY A 125 -0.25 -24.69 -9.21
N LEU A 126 0.81 -25.46 -9.52
CA LEU A 126 1.81 -25.92 -8.56
C LEU A 126 3.09 -25.11 -8.71
N ASP A 127 3.99 -25.15 -7.72
CA ASP A 127 5.21 -24.32 -7.74
C ASP A 127 6.12 -24.61 -8.95
N TRP A 128 6.19 -25.88 -9.38
CA TRP A 128 6.98 -26.30 -10.56
C TRP A 128 6.27 -26.05 -11.91
N TRP A 129 4.99 -25.67 -11.89
CA TRP A 129 4.21 -25.35 -13.09
C TRP A 129 3.14 -24.30 -12.73
N PRO A 130 3.55 -23.04 -12.55
CA PRO A 130 2.68 -22.01 -12.02
C PRO A 130 1.57 -21.63 -13.02
N GLN A 131 0.41 -21.25 -12.48
CA GLN A 131 -0.66 -20.60 -13.22
C GLN A 131 -1.06 -19.33 -12.48
N TRP A 132 -0.47 -18.23 -12.90
CA TRP A 132 -0.64 -16.91 -12.31
C TRP A 132 -1.99 -16.29 -12.66
N HIS A 133 -2.68 -15.76 -11.65
CA HIS A 133 -4.05 -15.30 -11.79
C HIS A 133 -4.37 -14.10 -10.90
N TYR A 134 -4.87 -13.02 -11.48
CA TYR A 134 -5.42 -11.90 -10.71
C TYR A 134 -6.91 -12.12 -10.45
N ALA A 135 -7.32 -11.80 -9.23
CA ALA A 135 -8.71 -11.78 -8.83
C ALA A 135 -8.97 -10.56 -7.93
N VAL A 136 -10.24 -10.20 -7.77
CA VAL A 136 -10.65 -9.12 -6.85
C VAL A 136 -11.53 -9.73 -5.78
N VAL A 137 -11.05 -9.74 -4.53
CA VAL A 137 -11.85 -10.13 -3.38
C VAL A 137 -12.85 -9.02 -3.07
N ILE A 138 -14.13 -9.40 -3.00
CA ILE A 138 -15.25 -8.47 -2.75
C ILE A 138 -16.07 -8.86 -1.53
N GLY A 139 -15.79 -10.01 -0.91
CA GLY A 139 -16.61 -10.51 0.17
C GLY A 139 -16.12 -11.80 0.79
N TYR A 140 -16.79 -12.21 1.85
CA TYR A 140 -16.54 -13.47 2.55
C TYR A 140 -17.83 -13.94 3.28
N ASP A 141 -17.86 -15.23 3.60
CA ASP A 141 -18.87 -15.85 4.46
C ASP A 141 -18.15 -16.80 5.42
N ARG A 142 -17.99 -16.36 6.68
CA ARG A 142 -17.31 -17.12 7.74
C ARG A 142 -18.09 -18.37 8.11
N GLY A 143 -19.43 -18.29 8.10
CA GLY A 143 -20.29 -19.41 8.46
C GLY A 143 -20.22 -20.58 7.47
N ARG A 144 -19.78 -20.32 6.24
CA ARG A 144 -19.62 -21.33 5.18
C ARG A 144 -18.16 -21.61 4.79
N ASP A 145 -17.21 -21.01 5.50
CA ASP A 145 -15.78 -21.05 5.18
C ASP A 145 -15.49 -20.61 3.72
N ARG A 146 -16.07 -19.48 3.28
CA ARG A 146 -15.96 -18.99 1.90
C ARG A 146 -15.37 -17.60 1.79
N ILE A 147 -14.58 -17.41 0.74
CA ILE A 147 -14.21 -16.10 0.20
C ILE A 147 -15.00 -15.87 -1.10
N ILE A 148 -15.28 -14.62 -1.44
CA ILE A 148 -16.09 -14.24 -2.61
C ILE A 148 -15.26 -13.29 -3.47
N LEU A 149 -15.05 -13.65 -4.74
CA LEU A 149 -14.21 -12.90 -5.67
C LEU A 149 -14.92 -12.60 -6.99
N HIS A 150 -14.51 -11.53 -7.67
CA HIS A 150 -14.58 -11.44 -9.12
C HIS A 150 -13.33 -12.08 -9.73
N THR A 151 -13.52 -13.08 -10.61
CA THR A 151 -12.44 -13.90 -11.16
C THR A 151 -12.83 -14.47 -12.52
N ASP A 152 -11.89 -14.55 -13.47
CA ASP A 152 -12.14 -15.04 -14.84
C ASP A 152 -13.40 -14.40 -15.49
N THR A 153 -14.30 -15.25 -15.99
CA THR A 153 -15.65 -14.92 -16.47
C THR A 153 -16.73 -15.08 -15.40
N ARG A 154 -16.35 -15.24 -14.12
CA ARG A 154 -17.24 -15.57 -13.00
C ARG A 154 -17.36 -14.39 -12.02
N PRO A 155 -18.49 -13.66 -12.02
CA PRO A 155 -18.75 -12.66 -11.00
C PRO A 155 -19.13 -13.31 -9.66
N ARG A 156 -18.74 -12.68 -8.54
CA ARG A 156 -19.13 -13.11 -7.18
C ARG A 156 -18.91 -14.61 -6.95
N HIS A 157 -17.82 -15.15 -7.50
CA HIS A 157 -17.44 -16.54 -7.35
C HIS A 157 -17.13 -16.83 -5.88
N SER A 158 -17.88 -17.77 -5.29
CA SER A 158 -17.65 -18.25 -3.93
C SER A 158 -16.76 -19.48 -3.97
N GLU A 159 -15.55 -19.37 -3.42
CA GLU A 159 -14.62 -20.50 -3.28
C GLU A 159 -14.33 -20.80 -1.81
N PRO A 160 -14.05 -22.08 -1.45
CA PRO A 160 -13.65 -22.41 -0.09
C PRO A 160 -12.37 -21.66 0.29
N ILE A 161 -12.27 -21.24 1.56
CA ILE A 161 -11.14 -20.42 2.02
C ILE A 161 -9.80 -21.16 1.96
N ARG A 162 -9.78 -22.49 2.17
CA ARG A 162 -8.51 -23.26 2.17
C ARG A 162 -7.80 -23.23 0.79
N PRO A 163 -8.46 -23.57 -0.34
CA PRO A 163 -7.88 -23.39 -1.67
C PRO A 163 -7.40 -21.96 -1.95
N PHE A 164 -8.18 -20.95 -1.56
CA PHE A 164 -7.80 -19.54 -1.70
C PHE A 164 -6.48 -19.25 -0.97
N LEU A 165 -6.39 -19.60 0.31
CA LEU A 165 -5.20 -19.36 1.11
C LEU A 165 -3.98 -20.10 0.54
N ALA A 166 -4.17 -21.33 0.04
CA ALA A 166 -3.09 -22.10 -0.56
C ALA A 166 -2.59 -21.49 -1.88
N SER A 167 -3.48 -21.01 -2.76
CA SER A 167 -3.09 -20.37 -4.03
C SER A 167 -2.53 -18.97 -3.83
N TRP A 168 -3.02 -18.23 -2.84
CA TRP A 168 -2.51 -16.91 -2.46
C TRP A 168 -1.13 -17.00 -1.80
N ALA A 169 -0.90 -18.00 -0.95
CA ALA A 169 0.40 -18.24 -0.32
C ALA A 169 1.51 -18.54 -1.35
N ARG A 170 1.19 -19.30 -2.40
CA ARG A 170 2.10 -19.55 -3.54
C ARG A 170 2.40 -18.30 -4.39
N ALA A 171 1.65 -17.23 -4.19
CA ALA A 171 1.86 -15.92 -4.81
C ALA A 171 2.40 -14.89 -3.80
N ASP A 172 3.13 -15.36 -2.79
CA ASP A 172 3.75 -14.56 -1.73
C ASP A 172 2.77 -13.64 -0.99
N HIS A 173 1.50 -14.08 -0.89
CA HIS A 173 0.43 -13.33 -0.25
C HIS A 173 0.25 -11.92 -0.82
N TRP A 174 0.53 -11.72 -2.11
CA TRP A 174 0.42 -10.42 -2.73
C TRP A 174 -1.05 -9.94 -2.75
N ALA A 175 -1.29 -8.79 -2.12
CA ALA A 175 -2.61 -8.17 -2.03
C ALA A 175 -2.48 -6.64 -1.93
N MET A 176 -3.37 -5.93 -2.60
CA MET A 176 -3.38 -4.46 -2.62
C MET A 176 -4.80 -3.90 -2.62
N VAL A 177 -4.92 -2.70 -2.08
CA VAL A 177 -6.09 -1.84 -2.26
C VAL A 177 -5.69 -0.59 -3.02
N MET A 178 -6.57 -0.16 -3.92
CA MET A 178 -6.41 1.10 -4.64
C MET A 178 -7.22 2.17 -3.93
N THR A 179 -6.57 3.25 -3.53
CA THR A 179 -7.20 4.31 -2.70
C THR A 179 -6.91 5.69 -3.27
N PRO A 180 -7.87 6.62 -3.23
CA PRO A 180 -7.58 8.01 -3.56
C PRO A 180 -6.73 8.65 -2.45
N PRO A 181 -5.95 9.71 -2.75
CA PRO A 181 -5.04 10.34 -1.78
C PRO A 181 -5.74 10.99 -0.57
N ASP A 182 -7.05 11.22 -0.64
CA ASP A 182 -7.84 11.79 0.44
C ASP A 182 -8.45 10.76 1.40
N ARG A 183 -8.23 9.46 1.15
CA ARG A 183 -8.83 8.38 1.93
C ARG A 183 -7.81 7.31 2.27
N LEU A 184 -7.60 7.13 3.58
CA LEU A 184 -6.79 6.02 4.07
C LEU A 184 -7.53 4.68 3.90
N PRO A 185 -6.80 3.60 3.57
CA PRO A 185 -7.32 2.24 3.72
C PRO A 185 -7.59 1.92 5.20
N ALA A 186 -8.44 0.93 5.48
CA ALA A 186 -8.81 0.57 6.85
C ALA A 186 -7.60 0.05 7.66
N THR A 187 -6.67 -0.57 6.97
CA THR A 187 -5.42 -1.16 7.48
C THR A 187 -4.23 -0.19 7.38
N ALA A 188 -4.49 1.10 7.16
CA ALA A 188 -3.44 2.09 6.93
C ALA A 188 -2.42 2.14 8.08
N ARG A 189 -1.13 2.10 7.71
CA ARG A 189 0.01 2.35 8.59
C ARG A 189 0.86 3.49 8.02
N PRO A 190 1.60 4.22 8.87
CA PRO A 190 2.34 5.39 8.42
C PRO A 190 3.31 5.08 7.28
N LEU A 191 4.24 4.13 7.46
CA LEU A 191 5.30 3.92 6.48
C LEU A 191 4.78 3.47 5.09
N PRO A 192 3.94 2.43 4.95
CA PRO A 192 3.45 2.02 3.63
C PRO A 192 2.63 3.10 2.92
N TRP A 193 1.85 3.90 3.67
CA TRP A 193 1.10 5.02 3.10
C TRP A 193 2.05 6.11 2.58
N LEU A 194 3.08 6.45 3.35
CA LEU A 194 4.07 7.45 2.95
C LEU A 194 4.94 6.99 1.78
N THR A 195 5.27 5.70 1.70
CA THR A 195 5.92 5.13 0.52
C THR A 195 5.03 5.29 -0.72
N ALA A 196 3.74 4.91 -0.62
CA ALA A 196 2.80 5.08 -1.73
C ALA A 196 2.57 6.55 -2.12
N ALA A 197 2.65 7.50 -1.17
CA ALA A 197 2.60 8.94 -1.45
C ALA A 197 3.87 9.43 -2.17
N SER A 198 5.05 9.00 -1.71
CA SER A 198 6.34 9.31 -2.34
C SER A 198 6.40 8.79 -3.78
N ASP A 199 5.86 7.60 -4.03
CA ASP A 199 5.74 7.03 -5.37
C ASP A 199 4.95 7.97 -6.33
N MET A 200 3.94 8.68 -5.83
CA MET A 200 3.20 9.66 -6.65
C MET A 200 4.05 10.90 -6.96
N GLU A 201 4.91 11.33 -6.03
CA GLU A 201 5.86 12.43 -6.28
C GLU A 201 6.87 12.08 -7.36
N GLU A 202 7.40 10.86 -7.33
CA GLU A 202 8.35 10.37 -8.35
C GLU A 202 7.72 10.35 -9.75
N LEU A 203 6.41 10.16 -9.84
CA LEU A 203 5.63 10.26 -11.08
C LEU A 203 5.26 11.70 -11.46
N GLY A 204 5.68 12.70 -10.68
CA GLY A 204 5.37 14.11 -10.91
C GLY A 204 3.93 14.50 -10.56
N GLN A 205 3.17 13.62 -9.90
CA GLN A 205 1.78 13.86 -9.50
C GLN A 205 1.72 14.65 -8.19
N LEU A 206 2.41 15.78 -8.16
CA LEU A 206 2.66 16.55 -6.94
C LEU A 206 1.38 16.94 -6.17
N PRO A 207 0.27 17.38 -6.81
CA PRO A 207 -0.96 17.71 -6.07
C PRO A 207 -1.57 16.49 -5.35
N LEU A 208 -1.47 15.30 -5.95
CA LEU A 208 -2.00 14.07 -5.34
C LEU A 208 -1.11 13.60 -4.19
N ALA A 209 0.20 13.69 -4.34
CA ALA A 209 1.14 13.41 -3.25
C ALA A 209 0.97 14.37 -2.06
N GLU A 210 0.82 15.67 -2.34
CA GLU A 210 0.51 16.67 -1.31
C GLU A 210 -0.75 16.28 -0.53
N GLN A 211 -1.82 15.93 -1.23
CA GLN A 211 -3.06 15.49 -0.62
C GLN A 211 -2.86 14.23 0.23
N ALA A 212 -2.10 13.25 -0.25
CA ALA A 212 -1.77 12.03 0.50
C ALA A 212 -0.98 12.33 1.78
N TYR A 213 0.00 13.25 1.76
CA TYR A 213 0.71 13.64 2.98
C TYR A 213 -0.15 14.42 3.95
N ARG A 214 -1.06 15.28 3.47
CA ARG A 214 -2.04 15.97 4.33
C ARG A 214 -2.97 14.95 5.00
N THR A 215 -3.46 13.97 4.26
CA THR A 215 -4.25 12.85 4.79
C THR A 215 -3.47 12.07 5.84
N ALA A 216 -2.17 11.81 5.60
CA ALA A 216 -1.29 11.16 6.57
C ALA A 216 -1.17 11.97 7.88
N LEU A 217 -0.92 13.28 7.78
CA LEU A 217 -0.76 14.16 8.95
C LEU A 217 -2.06 14.37 9.73
N ALA A 218 -3.22 14.24 9.09
CA ALA A 218 -4.50 14.25 9.79
C ALA A 218 -4.67 13.02 10.69
N ARG A 219 -4.14 11.86 10.27
CA ARG A 219 -4.23 10.59 11.02
C ARG A 219 -3.07 10.36 11.99
N TRP A 220 -1.88 10.79 11.60
CA TRP A 220 -0.62 10.66 12.31
C TRP A 220 0.06 12.03 12.36
N PRO A 221 -0.39 12.93 13.26
CA PRO A 221 0.19 14.26 13.38
C PRO A 221 1.68 14.22 13.76
N ASP A 222 2.08 13.21 14.53
CA ASP A 222 3.45 12.98 14.98
C ASP A 222 4.26 12.11 13.99
N ALA A 223 4.14 12.39 12.68
CA ALA A 223 4.86 11.70 11.62
C ALA A 223 5.83 12.65 10.88
N PRO A 224 7.08 12.80 11.34
CA PRO A 224 8.05 13.72 10.73
C PRO A 224 8.28 13.48 9.24
N ALA A 225 8.30 12.21 8.81
CA ALA A 225 8.47 11.85 7.41
C ALA A 225 7.30 12.32 6.53
N ALA A 226 6.06 12.33 7.05
CA ALA A 226 4.89 12.87 6.35
C ALA A 226 4.99 14.38 6.18
N ARG A 227 5.43 15.09 7.22
CA ARG A 227 5.64 16.55 7.15
C ARG A 227 6.79 16.92 6.23
N PHE A 228 7.86 16.13 6.23
CA PHE A 228 8.97 16.28 5.30
C PHE A 228 8.52 16.09 3.85
N GLY A 229 7.78 15.01 3.56
CA GLY A 229 7.18 14.78 2.24
C GLY A 229 6.27 15.93 1.80
N LEU A 230 5.35 16.38 2.67
CA LEU A 230 4.50 17.53 2.39
C LEU A 230 5.30 18.79 2.05
N ALA A 231 6.35 19.09 2.81
CA ALA A 231 7.19 20.26 2.59
C ALA A 231 7.93 20.20 1.25
N ASN A 232 8.46 19.03 0.88
CA ASN A 232 9.10 18.79 -0.42
C ASN A 232 8.10 18.92 -1.57
N SER A 233 6.91 18.31 -1.43
CA SER A 233 5.84 18.37 -2.42
C SER A 233 5.44 19.82 -2.72
N LEU A 234 5.17 20.61 -1.66
CA LEU A 234 4.84 22.03 -1.77
C LEU A 234 5.97 22.82 -2.43
N TYR A 235 7.22 22.52 -2.07
CA TYR A 235 8.37 23.19 -2.65
C TYR A 235 8.50 22.90 -4.16
N ALA A 236 8.32 21.64 -4.57
CA ALA A 236 8.35 21.22 -5.97
C ALA A 236 7.23 21.86 -6.80
N GLN A 237 6.07 22.12 -6.19
CA GLN A 237 4.96 22.86 -6.79
C GLN A 237 5.19 24.39 -6.84
N GLY A 238 6.25 24.90 -6.21
CA GLY A 238 6.55 26.33 -6.15
C GLY A 238 5.86 27.09 -5.00
N GLU A 239 5.13 26.38 -4.13
CA GLU A 239 4.45 26.88 -2.94
C GLU A 239 5.45 27.14 -1.78
N ARG A 240 6.43 28.01 -2.06
CA ARG A 240 7.62 28.22 -1.22
C ARG A 240 7.31 28.67 0.21
N GLU A 241 6.28 29.50 0.38
CA GLU A 241 5.86 29.99 1.71
C GLU A 241 5.26 28.86 2.56
N GLN A 242 4.42 28.03 1.96
CA GLN A 242 3.82 26.88 2.64
C GLN A 242 4.90 25.84 2.97
N ALA A 243 5.80 25.53 2.03
CA ALA A 243 6.92 24.64 2.25
C ALA A 243 7.81 25.12 3.41
N LEU A 244 8.13 26.42 3.46
CA LEU A 244 8.89 27.01 4.54
C LEU A 244 8.20 26.81 5.90
N SER A 245 6.89 27.06 5.97
CA SER A 245 6.10 26.84 7.20
C SER A 245 6.13 25.38 7.66
N GLN A 246 6.08 24.43 6.73
CA GLN A 246 6.16 23.01 7.06
C GLN A 246 7.56 22.63 7.55
N PHE A 247 8.63 23.11 6.93
CA PHE A 247 10.00 22.87 7.40
C PHE A 247 10.29 23.50 8.77
N ILE A 248 9.80 24.71 9.05
CA ILE A 248 9.90 25.33 10.39
C ILE A 248 9.16 24.49 11.44
N THR A 249 8.04 23.86 11.06
CA THR A 249 7.32 22.98 11.98
C THR A 249 8.04 21.66 12.18
N LEU A 250 8.56 21.07 11.10
CA LEU A 250 9.34 19.84 11.14
C LEU A 250 10.57 19.97 12.03
N THR A 251 11.33 21.06 11.94
CA THR A 251 12.54 21.23 12.75
C THR A 251 12.26 21.49 14.23
N ARG A 252 11.02 21.89 14.59
CA ARG A 252 10.57 21.98 15.98
C ARG A 252 10.11 20.62 16.52
N GLU A 253 9.43 19.83 15.70
CA GLU A 253 8.86 18.54 16.09
C GLU A 253 9.88 17.39 16.04
N ALA A 254 10.83 17.45 15.10
CA ALA A 254 11.88 16.46 14.89
C ALA A 254 13.24 17.15 14.70
N PRO A 255 13.79 17.80 15.76
CA PRO A 255 15.05 18.53 15.68
C PRO A 255 16.25 17.65 15.33
N GLU A 256 16.17 16.34 15.53
CA GLU A 256 17.18 15.34 15.15
C GLU A 256 17.19 15.03 13.64
N LEU A 257 16.13 15.40 12.90
CA LEU A 257 16.05 15.15 11.47
C LEU A 257 16.87 16.17 10.68
N THR A 258 18.16 15.89 10.48
CA THR A 258 19.11 16.72 9.73
C THR A 258 18.56 17.21 8.38
N ALA A 259 17.86 16.33 7.65
CA ALA A 259 17.29 16.67 6.34
C ALA A 259 16.28 17.83 6.41
N GLY A 260 15.54 17.97 7.52
CA GLY A 260 14.62 19.09 7.73
C GLY A 260 15.35 20.43 7.83
N TRP A 261 16.45 20.46 8.60
CA TRP A 261 17.28 21.66 8.77
C TRP A 261 18.00 22.08 7.47
N LEU A 262 18.54 21.13 6.71
CA LEU A 262 19.23 21.43 5.44
C LEU A 262 18.27 22.02 4.39
N ASN A 263 17.06 21.47 4.29
CA ASN A 263 16.05 22.02 3.39
C ASN A 263 15.58 23.40 3.87
N LEU A 264 15.37 23.58 5.17
CA LEU A 264 15.03 24.89 5.75
C LEU A 264 16.09 25.95 5.43
N ALA A 265 17.38 25.61 5.61
CA ALA A 265 18.50 26.49 5.29
C ALA A 265 18.48 26.91 3.82
N THR A 266 18.26 25.94 2.92
CA THR A 266 18.18 26.17 1.48
C THR A 266 17.03 27.12 1.10
N LEU A 267 15.84 26.90 1.66
CA LEU A 267 14.68 27.76 1.40
C LEU A 267 14.88 29.17 1.93
N LEU A 268 15.45 29.33 3.13
CA LEU A 268 15.74 30.64 3.73
C LEU A 268 16.78 31.42 2.93
N ALA A 269 17.82 30.75 2.42
CA ALA A 269 18.82 31.39 1.57
C ALA A 269 18.17 31.93 0.28
N ARG A 270 17.32 31.13 -0.38
CA ARG A 270 16.58 31.54 -1.59
C ARG A 270 15.59 32.68 -1.33
N ARG A 271 15.02 32.75 -0.13
CA ARG A 271 14.14 33.85 0.30
C ARG A 271 14.88 35.17 0.56
N GLY A 272 16.21 35.13 0.70
CA GLY A 272 17.03 36.30 1.02
C GLY A 272 17.23 36.51 2.53
N CYS A 273 17.16 35.44 3.33
CA CYS A 273 17.38 35.47 4.77
C CYS A 273 18.69 34.73 5.15
N PRO A 274 19.87 35.30 4.82
CA PRO A 274 21.15 34.60 4.93
C PRO A 274 21.57 34.28 6.38
N LEU A 275 21.21 35.12 7.35
CA LEU A 275 21.48 34.86 8.78
C LEU A 275 20.68 33.64 9.28
N ALA A 276 19.37 33.65 9.01
CA ALA A 276 18.46 32.55 9.33
C ALA A 276 18.89 31.24 8.64
N ALA A 277 19.30 31.31 7.38
CA ALA A 277 19.82 30.16 6.63
C ALA A 277 21.07 29.56 7.27
N ARG A 278 22.04 30.40 7.70
CA ARG A 278 23.24 29.92 8.41
C ARG A 278 22.92 29.28 9.75
N HIS A 279 21.97 29.84 10.51
CA HIS A 279 21.53 29.22 11.76
C HIS A 279 20.89 27.85 11.52
N ALA A 280 20.02 27.74 10.52
CA ALA A 280 19.42 26.46 10.13
C ALA A 280 20.48 25.43 9.71
N ALA A 281 21.48 25.83 8.91
CA ALA A 281 22.57 24.96 8.50
C ALA A 281 23.40 24.47 9.70
N GLY A 282 23.77 25.37 10.63
CA GLY A 282 24.49 24.98 11.85
C GLY A 282 23.72 23.99 12.72
N CYS A 283 22.39 24.08 12.74
CA CYS A 283 21.53 23.11 13.42
C CYS A 283 21.56 21.72 12.78
N ALA A 284 21.66 21.65 11.45
CA ALA A 284 21.85 20.38 10.74
C ALA A 284 23.16 19.68 11.16
N ASP A 285 24.25 20.44 11.27
CA ASP A 285 25.56 19.92 11.67
C ASP A 285 25.55 19.37 13.10
N THR A 286 24.86 20.05 14.03
CA THR A 286 24.71 19.56 15.42
C THR A 286 23.86 18.31 15.53
N ALA A 287 22.98 18.04 14.56
CA ALA A 287 22.17 16.83 14.49
C ALA A 287 22.96 15.61 13.94
N LEU A 288 24.16 15.82 13.40
CA LEU A 288 25.10 14.80 12.91
C LEU A 288 26.30 14.60 13.85
N PRO A 289 26.17 14.30 15.16
CA PRO A 289 27.37 14.03 15.93
C PRO A 289 27.97 12.68 15.49
N GLU A 290 29.19 12.70 14.94
CA GLU A 290 29.97 11.52 14.51
C GLU A 290 30.26 10.52 15.65
N ALA A 291 29.94 10.88 16.90
CA ALA A 291 30.00 10.04 18.09
C ALA A 291 28.84 10.38 19.02
N PRO A 292 28.34 9.46 19.87
CA PRO A 292 27.28 9.78 20.81
C PRO A 292 27.73 10.90 21.77
N ALA A 293 27.15 12.09 21.60
CA ALA A 293 27.38 13.21 22.49
C ALA A 293 26.93 12.83 23.91
N PRO A 294 27.70 13.17 24.96
CA PRO A 294 27.25 12.98 26.33
C PRO A 294 25.92 13.71 26.52
N ARG A 295 24.89 12.98 26.98
CA ARG A 295 23.55 13.53 27.24
C ARG A 295 23.70 14.76 28.12
N GLY A 296 23.44 15.95 27.57
CA GLY A 296 23.44 17.18 28.36
C GLY A 296 23.86 18.48 27.67
N ASN A 297 24.31 18.48 26.41
CA ASN A 297 24.63 19.73 25.72
C ASN A 297 24.24 19.73 24.24
N THR A 298 22.94 19.84 23.95
CA THR A 298 22.48 20.36 22.67
C THR A 298 22.17 21.84 22.90
N ALA A 299 22.96 22.74 22.30
CA ALA A 299 22.52 24.12 22.21
C ALA A 299 21.19 24.11 21.47
N ALA A 300 20.09 24.40 22.17
CA ALA A 300 18.75 24.33 21.60
C ALA A 300 18.69 25.23 20.36
N CYS A 301 18.43 24.63 19.21
CA CYS A 301 18.33 25.36 17.95
C CYS A 301 17.29 26.48 18.07
N PRO A 302 17.66 27.73 17.77
CA PRO A 302 16.78 28.87 18.00
C PRO A 302 15.58 28.85 17.05
N LEU A 303 14.49 29.50 17.45
CA LEU A 303 13.38 29.78 16.54
C LEU A 303 13.90 30.62 15.36
N ILE A 304 13.80 30.07 14.16
CA ILE A 304 14.28 30.75 12.96
C ILE A 304 13.21 31.73 12.49
N HIS A 305 13.55 33.02 12.51
CA HIS A 305 12.72 34.09 11.98
C HIS A 305 13.31 34.66 10.69
N CYS A 306 12.46 34.80 9.67
CA CYS A 306 12.75 35.51 8.43
C CYS A 306 11.60 36.50 8.21
N PRO A 307 11.83 37.82 8.32
CA PRO A 307 10.77 38.80 8.22
C PRO A 307 10.09 38.72 6.83
N ALA A 308 8.78 38.94 6.81
CA ALA A 308 8.05 39.07 5.55
C ALA A 308 8.56 40.29 4.77
N LYS A 309 8.61 40.17 3.43
CA LYS A 309 8.93 41.30 2.56
C LYS A 309 7.73 42.24 2.45
#